data_AF-A0A8J7DJW9-F1
#
_entry.id   AF-A0A8J7DJW9-F1
#
_cell.length_a   1.000
_cell.length_b   1.000
_cell.length_c   1.000
_cell.angle_alpha   90.00
_cell.angle_beta   90.00
_cell.angle_gamma   90.00
#
_symmetry.space_group_name_H-M   'P 1'
#
loop_
_entity.id
_entity.type
_entity.pdbx_description
1 polymer ?
#
loop_
_entity_poly.entity_id
_entity_poly.type
_entity_poly.pdbx_seq_one_letter_code
_entity_poly.pdbx_strand_id
1 'polypeptide(L)'
;MTKAWYWRSLPLEKRTGSEIFAALFRPTTAKGIATLLESPYPTPIEHPQLSRYSICAGAPRLVDGIAQMWTPGVGQVFSFLEKLLQQKDEG
;
A
#
# COMPACT_ATOMS: atom_id res chain seq x y z
N MET A 1 10.44 -17.24 -16.10
CA MET A 1 9.82 -17.52 -14.79
C MET A 1 9.27 -16.21 -14.25
N THR A 2 7.95 -16.06 -14.16
CA THR A 2 7.33 -14.91 -13.50
C THR A 2 7.65 -14.97 -12.02
N LYS A 3 8.32 -13.94 -11.48
CA LYS A 3 8.50 -13.79 -10.02
C LYS A 3 7.09 -13.78 -9.41
N ALA A 4 6.74 -14.79 -8.63
CA ALA A 4 5.37 -15.00 -8.11
C ALA A 4 4.86 -13.86 -7.21
N TRP A 5 5.74 -12.94 -6.80
CA TRP A 5 5.41 -11.82 -5.92
C TRP A 5 6.05 -10.55 -6.46
N TYR A 6 5.27 -9.80 -7.26
CA TYR A 6 5.66 -8.46 -7.73
C TYR A 6 5.75 -7.48 -6.55
N TRP A 7 4.96 -7.71 -5.49
CA TRP A 7 4.89 -6.92 -4.26
C TRP A 7 5.29 -7.76 -3.05
N ARG A 8 6.15 -7.20 -2.19
CA ARG A 8 6.54 -7.80 -0.91
C ARG A 8 6.23 -6.82 0.21
N SER A 9 5.81 -7.34 1.37
CA SER A 9 5.72 -6.54 2.58
C SER A 9 7.09 -5.95 2.91
N LEU A 10 7.11 -4.70 3.38
CA LEU A 10 8.31 -4.08 3.94
C LEU A 10 8.40 -4.41 5.43
N PRO A 11 9.62 -4.62 5.97
CA PRO A 11 9.79 -4.77 7.40
C PRO A 11 9.34 -3.49 8.11
N LEU A 12 8.60 -3.66 9.22
CA LEU A 12 8.07 -2.52 9.97
C LEU A 12 9.13 -1.85 10.85
N GLU A 13 10.33 -2.44 10.98
CA GLU A 13 11.43 -1.92 11.81
C GLU A 13 10.98 -1.60 13.25
N LYS A 14 10.29 -2.55 13.88
CA LYS A 14 9.70 -2.44 15.24
C LYS A 14 8.58 -1.41 15.40
N ARG A 15 8.05 -0.85 14.31
CA ARG A 15 6.87 0.02 14.35
C ARG A 15 5.56 -0.77 14.26
N THR A 16 4.53 -0.25 14.91
CA THR A 16 3.14 -0.73 14.82
C THR A 16 2.45 -0.20 13.56
N GLY A 17 1.33 -0.82 13.17
CA GLY A 17 0.50 -0.35 12.06
C GLY A 17 0.02 1.08 12.28
N SER A 18 -0.45 1.39 13.50
CA SER A 18 -0.83 2.73 13.94
C SER A 18 0.30 3.77 13.85
N GLU A 19 1.55 3.44 14.23
CA GLU A 19 2.69 4.36 14.10
C GLU A 19 3.02 4.67 12.64
N ILE A 20 2.98 3.66 11.77
CA ILE A 20 3.19 3.84 10.33
C ILE A 20 2.07 4.67 9.72
N PHE A 21 0.81 4.36 10.06
CA PHE A 21 -0.34 5.13 9.62
C PHE A 21 -0.23 6.60 10.01
N ALA A 22 0.14 6.87 11.27
CA ALA A 22 0.38 8.22 11.75
C ALA A 22 1.53 8.89 10.99
N ALA A 23 2.63 8.20 10.72
CA ALA A 23 3.75 8.79 9.97
C ALA A 23 3.39 9.13 8.51
N LEU A 24 2.52 8.34 7.88
CA LEU A 24 2.15 8.49 6.47
C LEU A 24 0.97 9.42 6.23
N PHE A 25 -0.03 9.43 7.12
CA PHE A 25 -1.33 10.04 6.88
C PHE A 25 -1.76 11.06 7.94
N ARG A 26 -0.99 11.26 9.02
CA ARG A 26 -1.27 12.35 9.96
C ARG A 26 -1.02 13.69 9.24
N PRO A 27 -1.95 14.67 9.31
CA PRO A 27 -1.87 15.84 8.43
C PRO A 27 -0.72 16.78 8.77
N THR A 28 -0.06 17.33 7.74
CA THR A 28 0.66 18.63 7.83
C THR A 28 -0.09 19.74 7.10
N THR A 29 -0.87 19.39 6.08
CA THR A 29 -1.83 20.26 5.38
C THR A 29 -3.06 19.45 5.01
N ALA A 30 -4.19 19.74 5.66
CA ALA A 30 -5.37 18.89 5.64
C ALA A 30 -6.14 18.98 4.30
N LYS A 31 -6.37 17.83 3.67
CA LYS A 31 -7.61 17.46 2.94
C LYS A 31 -7.54 15.99 2.51
N GLY A 32 -8.43 15.15 3.05
CA GLY A 32 -8.57 13.75 2.63
C GLY A 32 -9.01 12.82 3.76
N ILE A 33 -9.62 11.70 3.40
CA ILE A 33 -9.91 10.59 4.32
C ILE A 33 -8.70 9.66 4.31
N ALA A 34 -8.28 9.22 5.48
CA ALA A 34 -7.30 8.15 5.64
C ALA A 34 -7.85 7.10 6.59
N THR A 35 -7.58 5.83 6.29
CA THR A 35 -8.14 4.67 6.99
C THR A 35 -7.03 3.69 7.30
N LEU A 36 -7.10 3.11 8.50
CA LEU A 36 -6.29 1.99 8.93
C LEU A 36 -7.23 0.83 9.28
N LEU A 37 -7.01 -0.32 8.65
CA LEU A 37 -7.65 -1.60 8.93
C LEU A 37 -6.59 -2.50 9.57
N GLU A 38 -6.65 -2.68 10.89
CA GLU A 38 -5.65 -3.49 11.59
C GLU A 38 -6.10 -4.94 11.76
N SER A 39 -5.15 -5.85 11.60
CA SER A 39 -5.34 -7.20 12.10
C SER A 39 -5.35 -7.20 13.64
N PRO A 40 -6.14 -8.07 14.27
CA PRO A 40 -6.21 -8.15 15.73
C PRO A 40 -4.86 -8.48 16.35
N TYR A 41 -4.57 -7.86 17.50
CA TYR A 41 -3.42 -8.14 18.33
C TYR A 41 -3.87 -8.55 19.75
N PRO A 42 -3.33 -9.65 20.33
CA PRO A 42 -2.37 -10.57 19.72
C PRO A 42 -2.99 -11.38 18.57
N THR A 43 -2.15 -11.89 17.67
CA THR A 43 -2.58 -12.69 16.52
C THR A 43 -3.35 -13.93 16.99
N PRO A 44 -4.59 -14.16 16.53
CA PRO A 44 -5.39 -15.34 16.88
C PRO A 44 -4.66 -16.66 16.57
N ILE A 45 -4.83 -17.64 17.47
CA ILE A 45 -4.15 -18.95 17.38
C ILE A 45 -4.76 -19.85 16.30
N GLU A 46 -6.09 -19.79 16.11
CA GLU A 46 -6.79 -20.71 15.20
C GLU A 46 -6.39 -20.47 13.73
N HIS A 47 -6.29 -19.21 13.32
CA HIS A 47 -5.99 -18.82 11.94
C HIS A 47 -5.03 -17.63 11.84
N PRO A 48 -3.77 -17.77 12.31
CA PRO A 48 -2.80 -16.68 12.34
C PRO A 48 -2.49 -16.14 10.95
N GLN A 49 -2.63 -16.97 9.90
CA GLN A 49 -2.42 -16.58 8.51
C GLN A 49 -3.43 -15.56 7.98
N LEU A 50 -4.62 -15.48 8.57
CA LEU A 50 -5.70 -14.58 8.13
C LEU A 50 -5.56 -13.17 8.73
N SER A 51 -4.70 -13.00 9.74
CA SER A 51 -4.48 -11.76 10.49
C SER A 51 -3.02 -11.28 10.38
N ARG A 52 -2.36 -11.60 9.26
CA ARG A 52 -0.94 -11.26 9.02
C ARG A 52 -0.71 -9.81 8.61
N TYR A 53 -1.74 -9.13 8.14
CA TYR A 53 -1.59 -7.83 7.48
C TYR A 53 -2.56 -6.81 8.03
N SER A 54 -2.04 -5.63 8.32
CA SER A 54 -2.82 -4.41 8.47
C SER A 54 -2.72 -3.63 7.16
N ILE A 55 -3.81 -2.98 6.77
CA ILE A 55 -3.89 -2.20 5.54
C ILE A 55 -4.17 -0.76 5.92
N CYS A 56 -3.36 0.18 5.42
CA CYS A 56 -3.67 1.59 5.51
C CYS A 56 -3.74 2.22 4.13
N ALA A 57 -4.64 3.19 3.98
CA ALA A 57 -4.84 3.95 2.75
C ALA A 57 -5.25 5.37 3.07
N GLY A 58 -4.95 6.29 2.15
CA GLY A 58 -5.37 7.68 2.23
C GLY A 58 -5.24 8.33 0.86
N ALA A 59 -5.13 9.66 0.84
CA ALA A 59 -4.91 10.39 -0.40
C ALA A 59 -3.66 9.86 -1.15
N PRO A 60 -3.67 9.85 -2.49
CA PRO A 60 -2.53 9.42 -3.29
C PRO A 60 -1.30 10.28 -2.98
N ARG A 61 -0.12 9.64 -2.93
CA ARG A 61 1.15 10.36 -2.77
C ARG A 61 1.34 11.33 -3.94
N LEU A 62 1.85 12.53 -3.66
CA LEU A 62 2.31 13.46 -4.70
C LEU A 62 3.81 13.24 -4.96
N VAL A 63 4.20 13.09 -6.22
CA VAL A 63 5.60 13.07 -6.68
C VAL A 63 5.71 14.14 -7.75
N ASP A 64 6.57 15.13 -7.53
CA ASP A 64 6.71 16.30 -8.41
C ASP A 64 5.38 16.99 -8.72
N GLY A 65 4.50 17.06 -7.72
CA GLY A 65 3.14 17.65 -7.83
C GLY A 65 2.10 16.73 -8.49
N ILE A 66 2.48 15.54 -8.95
CA ILE A 66 1.60 14.60 -9.65
C ILE A 66 1.11 13.53 -8.67
N ALA A 67 -0.22 13.40 -8.55
CA ALA A 67 -0.86 12.34 -7.79
C ALA A 67 -0.55 10.97 -8.39
N GLN A 68 0.07 10.11 -7.59
CA GLN A 68 0.36 8.73 -7.94
C GLN A 68 -0.94 7.93 -7.85
N MET A 69 -1.70 7.94 -8.93
CA MET A 69 -2.95 7.18 -9.07
C MET A 69 -2.67 5.81 -9.66
N TRP A 70 -3.11 4.78 -8.92
CA TRP A 70 -2.94 3.38 -9.29
C TRP A 70 -4.20 2.76 -9.86
N THR A 71 -5.29 3.54 -9.88
CA THR A 71 -6.55 3.16 -10.49
C THR A 71 -6.50 3.54 -11.98
N PRO A 72 -6.50 2.56 -12.89
CA PRO A 72 -6.53 2.85 -14.31
C PRO A 72 -7.88 3.46 -14.72
N GLY A 73 -7.88 4.17 -15.84
CA GLY A 73 -9.14 4.55 -16.50
C GLY A 73 -9.96 3.31 -16.91
N VAL A 74 -11.26 3.50 -17.10
CA VAL A 74 -12.16 2.42 -17.55
C VAL A 74 -11.64 1.82 -18.86
N GLY A 75 -11.57 0.49 -18.92
CA GLY A 75 -11.05 -0.24 -20.08
C GLY A 75 -9.52 -0.27 -20.22
N GLN A 76 -8.77 0.32 -19.29
CA GLN A 76 -7.31 0.42 -19.37
C GLN A 76 -6.55 -0.51 -18.41
N VAL A 77 -7.22 -1.48 -17.78
CA VAL A 77 -6.62 -2.37 -16.76
C VAL A 77 -5.36 -3.06 -17.28
N PHE A 78 -5.42 -3.69 -18.46
CA PHE A 78 -4.29 -4.43 -19.01
C PHE A 78 -3.14 -3.52 -19.45
N SER A 79 -3.41 -2.49 -20.26
CA SER A 79 -2.38 -1.56 -20.73
C SER A 79 -1.71 -0.78 -19.59
N PHE A 80 -2.45 -0.49 -18.52
CA PHE A 80 -1.89 0.11 -17.32
C PHE A 80 -0.96 -0.85 -16.58
N LEU A 81 -1.37 -2.11 -16.41
CA LEU A 81 -0.54 -3.13 -15.78
C LEU A 81 0.75 -3.40 -16.58
N GLU A 82 0.67 -3.49 -17.90
CA GLU A 82 1.83 -3.68 -18.77
C GLU A 82 2.87 -2.57 -18.59
N LYS A 83 2.42 -1.30 -18.56
CA LYS A 83 3.30 -0.15 -18.29
C LYS A 83 3.97 -0.24 -16.92
N LEU A 84 3.22 -0.59 -15.89
CA LEU A 84 3.78 -0.77 -14.53
C LEU A 84 4.84 -1.87 -14.49
N LEU A 85 4.61 -2.97 -15.19
CA LEU A 85 5.55 -4.09 -15.23
C LEU A 85 6.85 -3.72 -15.97
N GLN A 86 6.77 -2.93 -17.05
CA GLN A 86 7.93 -2.50 -17.84
C GLN A 86 8.81 -1.47 -17.11
N GLN A 87 8.23 -0.54 -16.34
CA GLN A 87 8.98 0.52 -15.64
C GLN A 87 10.01 0.03 -14.61
N LYS A 88 9.98 -1.24 -14.22
CA LYS A 88 10.87 -1.78 -13.17
C LYS A 88 12.07 -2.56 -13.72
N ASP A 89 12.10 -2.83 -15.02
CA ASP A 89 13.26 -3.48 -15.67
C ASP A 89 14.38 -2.48 -16.02
N GLU A 90 14.12 -1.18 -15.87
CA GLU A 90 15.06 -0.07 -16.16
C GLU A 90 15.73 0.54 -14.90
N GLY A 91 15.55 -0.07 -13.72
CA GLY A 91 16.06 0.43 -12.43
C GLY A 91 16.90 -0.57 -11.65
#